data_AF-F5Z2G9-F1
#
_entry.id   AF-F5Z2G9-F1
#
_cell.length_a   1.000
_cell.length_b   1.000
_cell.length_c   1.000
_cell.angle_alpha   90.00
_cell.angle_beta   90.00
_cell.angle_gamma   90.00
#
_symmetry.space_group_name_H-M   'P 1'
#
loop_
_entity.id
_entity.type
_entity.pdbx_description
1 polymer ?
#
loop_
_entity_poly.entity_id
_entity_poly.type
_entity_poly.pdbx_seq_one_letter_code
_entity_poly.pdbx_strand_id
1 'polypeptide(L)'
;MPEELGAHADAARDREAALATRLHTTTQLDRAFVATLRGAAQVALRGRRRLDGIEAEIRQALANQQALALDTPAGARQFQQFLTVKTRDIHRVIADTVADSHARAAAVRSLGGGYTVKGPRAPGVQAVDHTFKRSPASADERRLNQIDAFKQVFGRDPVSASDWTTAAALDAHTYDPKFQGVDSEIRVARIDPVPGQGVVRASQWIPQPWVKSGLTPRDAGNGRGPDTRFDPEDTKVTTYIDYDNGIVVMRQNPSIELSKDGSPKRVSVGAPQGSVMQAPDGAVRIKYDAGNPLVPALTTDPNGPLNDHRLSVNGDLVFTPGPSGLRVDGTRTDYPSLEVYQDLPNGTTRTVLIDPAQSGSSLGPMFNLPFHHEIGLGSFTFDQFGPGAATDFGPRYAPPSVSTINDGALP
;
A
#
# COMPACT_ATOMS: atom_id res chain seq x y z
N MET A 1 -51.00 42.99 -10.03
CA MET A 1 -50.96 41.61 -9.50
C MET A 1 -50.99 40.47 -10.54
N PRO A 2 -51.15 40.67 -11.86
CA PRO A 2 -50.87 39.61 -12.86
C PRO A 2 -49.39 39.48 -13.26
N GLU A 3 -48.64 40.60 -13.24
CA GLU A 3 -47.26 40.67 -13.74
C GLU A 3 -46.25 39.92 -12.86
N GLU A 4 -46.43 39.92 -11.53
CA GLU A 4 -45.57 39.18 -10.59
C GLU A 4 -45.73 37.66 -10.73
N LEU A 5 -46.93 37.17 -11.06
CA LEU A 5 -47.19 35.75 -11.31
C LEU A 5 -46.54 35.25 -12.62
N GLY A 6 -46.45 36.12 -13.64
CA GLY A 6 -45.75 35.83 -14.90
C GLY A 6 -44.25 35.65 -14.71
N ALA A 7 -43.62 36.57 -13.95
CA ALA A 7 -42.17 36.53 -13.67
C ALA A 7 -41.74 35.25 -12.92
N HIS A 8 -42.55 34.77 -11.98
CA HIS A 8 -42.27 33.52 -11.28
C HIS A 8 -42.44 32.28 -12.18
N ALA A 9 -43.42 32.29 -13.08
CA ALA A 9 -43.64 31.20 -14.03
C ALA A 9 -42.53 31.12 -15.09
N ASP A 10 -42.01 32.27 -15.54
CA ASP A 10 -40.87 32.34 -16.45
C ASP A 10 -39.58 31.88 -15.76
N ALA A 11 -39.32 32.33 -14.52
CA ALA A 11 -38.17 31.88 -13.73
C ALA A 11 -38.19 30.37 -13.43
N ALA A 12 -39.38 29.77 -13.26
CA ALA A 12 -39.53 28.33 -13.11
C ALA A 12 -39.19 27.58 -14.41
N ARG A 13 -39.68 28.07 -15.57
CA ARG A 13 -39.39 27.49 -16.89
C ARG A 13 -37.91 27.57 -17.24
N ASP A 14 -37.24 28.68 -16.93
CA ASP A 14 -35.79 28.83 -17.13
C ASP A 14 -34.99 27.84 -16.29
N ARG A 15 -35.44 27.58 -15.05
CA ARG A 15 -34.81 26.63 -14.13
C ARG A 15 -35.01 25.18 -14.59
N GLU A 16 -36.20 24.84 -15.07
CA GLU A 16 -36.50 23.54 -15.66
C GLU A 16 -35.68 23.29 -16.93
N ALA A 17 -35.57 24.29 -17.81
CA ALA A 17 -34.72 24.21 -19.00
C ALA A 17 -33.24 23.98 -18.63
N ALA A 18 -32.72 24.72 -17.64
CA ALA A 18 -31.35 24.56 -17.15
C ALA A 18 -31.11 23.17 -16.52
N LEU A 19 -32.10 22.63 -15.81
CA LEU A 19 -32.05 21.27 -15.26
C LEU A 19 -32.08 20.20 -16.35
N ALA A 20 -32.94 20.36 -17.36
CA ALA A 20 -33.02 19.45 -18.50
C ALA A 20 -31.69 19.43 -19.29
N THR A 21 -31.09 20.60 -19.53
CA THR A 21 -29.76 20.69 -20.16
C THR A 21 -28.69 20.00 -19.30
N ARG A 22 -28.68 20.23 -17.99
CA ARG A 22 -27.72 19.59 -17.08
C ARG A 22 -27.85 18.06 -17.09
N LEU A 23 -29.06 17.54 -16.97
CA LEU A 23 -29.33 16.10 -16.99
C LEU A 23 -28.88 15.47 -18.32
N HIS A 24 -29.13 16.16 -19.44
CA HIS A 24 -28.69 15.72 -20.75
C HIS A 24 -27.15 15.65 -20.83
N THR A 25 -26.44 16.68 -20.38
CA THR A 25 -24.98 16.71 -20.34
C THR A 25 -24.39 15.62 -19.45
N THR A 26 -24.92 15.43 -18.23
CA THR A 26 -24.46 14.37 -17.32
C THR A 26 -24.67 12.98 -17.92
N THR A 27 -25.84 12.74 -18.53
CA THR A 27 -26.12 11.44 -19.19
C THR A 27 -25.16 11.15 -20.34
N GLN A 28 -24.76 12.16 -21.10
CA GLN A 28 -23.76 12.01 -22.16
C GLN A 28 -22.36 11.70 -21.60
N LEU A 29 -21.96 12.39 -20.53
CA LEU A 29 -20.68 12.16 -19.84
C LEU A 29 -20.61 10.75 -19.24
N ASP A 30 -21.69 10.28 -18.61
CA ASP A 30 -21.79 8.92 -18.06
C ASP A 30 -21.62 7.86 -19.14
N ARG A 31 -22.28 8.04 -20.29
CA ARG A 31 -22.14 7.12 -21.44
C ARG A 31 -20.70 7.09 -21.97
N ALA A 32 -20.06 8.25 -22.10
CA ALA A 32 -18.67 8.34 -22.55
C ALA A 32 -17.70 7.68 -21.56
N PHE A 33 -17.95 7.85 -20.26
CA PHE A 33 -17.18 7.22 -19.19
C PHE A 33 -17.31 5.69 -19.22
N VAL A 34 -18.53 5.16 -19.26
CA VAL A 34 -18.80 3.71 -19.34
C VAL A 34 -18.19 3.09 -20.60
N ALA A 35 -18.29 3.78 -21.75
CA ALA A 35 -17.66 3.32 -22.99
C ALA A 35 -16.12 3.26 -22.87
N THR A 36 -15.51 4.25 -22.23
CA THR A 36 -14.05 4.30 -22.01
C THR A 36 -13.59 3.16 -21.09
N LEU A 37 -14.31 2.90 -20.00
CA LEU A 37 -14.04 1.78 -19.09
C LEU A 37 -14.19 0.41 -19.76
N ARG A 38 -15.26 0.21 -20.53
CA ARG A 38 -15.45 -1.05 -21.29
C ARG A 38 -14.32 -1.28 -22.29
N GLY A 39 -13.87 -0.22 -22.97
CA GLY A 39 -12.72 -0.29 -23.86
C GLY A 39 -11.43 -0.68 -23.13
N ALA A 40 -11.16 -0.09 -21.96
CA ALA A 40 -10.00 -0.44 -21.14
C ALA A 40 -10.01 -1.92 -20.73
N ALA A 41 -11.15 -2.41 -20.25
CA ALA A 41 -11.32 -3.81 -19.86
C ALA A 41 -11.08 -4.76 -21.04
N GLN A 42 -11.56 -4.41 -22.24
CA GLN A 42 -11.34 -5.24 -23.43
C GLN A 42 -9.87 -5.30 -23.86
N VAL A 43 -9.11 -4.21 -23.73
CA VAL A 43 -7.67 -4.19 -24.04
C VAL A 43 -6.90 -5.00 -23.01
N ALA A 44 -7.18 -4.84 -21.72
CA ALA A 44 -6.58 -5.64 -20.66
C ALA A 44 -6.85 -7.15 -20.86
N LEU A 45 -8.07 -7.54 -21.21
CA LEU A 45 -8.41 -8.93 -21.54
C LEU A 45 -7.67 -9.45 -22.77
N ARG A 46 -7.48 -8.63 -23.80
CA ARG A 46 -6.69 -8.99 -24.99
C ARG A 46 -5.21 -9.16 -24.66
N GLY A 47 -4.63 -8.24 -23.88
CA GLY A 47 -3.25 -8.35 -23.39
C GLY A 47 -3.04 -9.64 -22.61
N ARG A 48 -3.95 -9.95 -21.67
CA ARG A 48 -3.93 -11.22 -20.92
C ARG A 48 -3.97 -12.44 -21.83
N ARG A 49 -4.93 -12.52 -22.77
CA ARG A 49 -5.02 -13.65 -23.71
C ARG A 49 -3.74 -13.81 -24.55
N ARG A 50 -3.07 -12.70 -24.90
CA ARG A 50 -1.80 -12.77 -25.63
C ARG A 50 -0.67 -13.31 -24.77
N LEU A 51 -0.59 -12.89 -23.51
CA LEU A 51 0.38 -13.43 -22.54
C LEU A 51 0.14 -14.93 -22.29
N ASP A 52 -1.12 -15.35 -22.12
CA ASP A 52 -1.48 -16.77 -22.00
C ASP A 52 -1.05 -17.57 -23.25
N GLY A 53 -1.19 -16.97 -24.44
CA GLY A 53 -0.69 -17.56 -25.69
C GLY A 53 0.83 -17.70 -25.73
N ILE A 54 1.57 -16.68 -25.28
CA ILE A 54 3.04 -16.73 -25.18
C ILE A 54 3.48 -17.81 -24.18
N GLU A 55 2.80 -17.93 -23.05
CA GLU A 55 3.07 -19.00 -22.08
C GLU A 55 2.84 -20.38 -22.70
N ALA A 56 1.75 -20.56 -23.44
CA ALA A 56 1.46 -21.81 -24.14
C ALA A 56 2.52 -22.14 -25.20
N GLU A 57 2.97 -21.15 -25.98
CA GLU A 57 4.05 -21.29 -26.97
C GLU A 57 5.38 -21.71 -26.29
N ILE A 58 5.71 -21.14 -25.13
CA ILE A 58 6.91 -21.53 -24.36
C ILE A 58 6.78 -22.96 -23.81
N ARG A 59 5.62 -23.32 -23.23
CA ARG A 59 5.37 -24.67 -22.73
C ARG A 59 5.42 -25.72 -23.84
N GLN A 60 4.87 -25.41 -25.00
CA GLN A 60 4.92 -26.30 -26.16
C GLN A 60 6.36 -26.50 -26.65
N ALA A 61 7.17 -25.43 -26.67
CA ALA A 61 8.60 -25.56 -26.98
C ALA A 61 9.29 -26.48 -25.97
N LEU A 62 9.07 -26.28 -24.66
CA LEU A 62 9.64 -27.13 -23.60
C LEU A 62 9.15 -28.58 -23.64
N ALA A 63 7.93 -28.84 -24.08
CA ALA A 63 7.43 -30.21 -24.23
C ALA A 63 8.14 -30.97 -25.38
N ASN A 64 8.66 -30.25 -26.37
CA ASN A 64 9.37 -30.78 -27.53
C ASN A 64 10.91 -30.73 -27.36
N GLN A 65 11.42 -30.96 -26.16
CA GLN A 65 12.86 -30.92 -25.83
C GLN A 65 13.74 -31.75 -26.77
N GLN A 66 13.28 -32.93 -27.21
CA GLN A 66 14.00 -33.80 -28.15
C GLN A 66 14.12 -33.19 -29.55
N ALA A 67 13.13 -32.40 -29.99
CA ALA A 67 13.18 -31.69 -31.28
C ALA A 67 14.05 -30.43 -31.24
N LEU A 68 14.33 -29.89 -30.04
CA LEU A 68 15.17 -28.71 -29.83
C LEU A 68 16.66 -29.03 -29.68
N ALA A 69 17.05 -30.31 -29.57
CA ALA A 69 18.43 -30.76 -29.40
C ALA A 69 19.21 -29.91 -28.36
N LEU A 70 18.58 -29.67 -27.19
CA LEU A 70 19.12 -28.79 -26.14
C LEU A 70 20.44 -29.28 -25.54
N ASP A 71 20.77 -30.55 -25.74
CA ASP A 71 22.06 -31.17 -25.43
C ASP A 71 23.19 -30.73 -26.38
N THR A 72 22.84 -30.06 -27.48
CA THR A 72 23.81 -29.49 -28.42
C THR A 72 23.96 -27.97 -28.23
N PRO A 73 25.17 -27.41 -28.46
CA PRO A 73 25.37 -25.96 -28.44
C PRO A 73 24.54 -25.20 -29.49
N ALA A 74 24.17 -25.86 -30.60
CA ALA A 74 23.33 -25.26 -31.64
C ALA A 74 21.87 -25.14 -31.18
N GLY A 75 21.31 -26.22 -30.61
CA GLY A 75 19.96 -26.23 -30.06
C GLY A 75 19.79 -25.28 -28.87
N ALA A 76 20.76 -25.25 -27.96
CA ALA A 76 20.77 -24.30 -26.85
C ALA A 76 20.74 -22.82 -27.31
N ARG A 77 21.50 -22.48 -28.36
CA ARG A 77 21.48 -21.12 -28.93
C ARG A 77 20.16 -20.77 -29.61
N GLN A 78 19.57 -21.71 -30.35
CA GLN A 78 18.26 -21.51 -30.97
C GLN A 78 17.16 -21.32 -29.92
N PHE A 79 17.20 -22.09 -28.82
CA PHE A 79 16.27 -21.93 -27.72
C PHE A 79 16.45 -20.60 -26.98
N GLN A 80 17.69 -20.15 -26.74
CA GLN A 80 17.94 -18.81 -26.20
C GLN A 80 17.42 -17.69 -27.10
N GLN A 81 17.56 -17.80 -28.42
CA GLN A 81 17.00 -16.84 -29.37
C GLN A 81 15.47 -16.83 -29.32
N PHE A 82 14.83 -18.01 -29.26
CA PHE A 82 13.39 -18.15 -29.07
C PHE A 82 12.92 -17.45 -27.78
N LEU A 83 13.57 -17.71 -26.65
CA LEU A 83 13.23 -17.06 -25.37
C LEU A 83 13.41 -15.55 -25.44
N THR A 84 14.48 -15.08 -26.09
CA THR A 84 14.73 -13.63 -26.28
C THR A 84 13.59 -12.98 -27.07
N VAL A 85 13.08 -13.63 -28.12
CA VAL A 85 11.92 -13.17 -28.88
C VAL A 85 10.67 -13.14 -27.99
N LYS A 86 10.42 -14.18 -27.19
CA LYS A 86 9.25 -14.22 -26.29
C LYS A 86 9.30 -13.18 -25.19
N THR A 87 10.47 -12.89 -24.62
CA THR A 87 10.64 -11.78 -23.68
C THR A 87 10.30 -10.43 -24.32
N ARG A 88 10.72 -10.19 -25.57
CA ARG A 88 10.33 -8.98 -26.30
C ARG A 88 8.83 -8.92 -26.59
N ASP A 89 8.22 -10.04 -26.98
CA ASP A 89 6.77 -10.12 -27.20
C ASP A 89 5.99 -9.78 -25.93
N ILE A 90 6.43 -10.29 -24.76
CA ILE A 90 5.83 -9.98 -23.45
C ILE A 90 5.95 -8.49 -23.13
N HIS A 91 7.15 -7.92 -23.25
CA HIS A 91 7.37 -6.49 -23.00
C HIS A 91 6.52 -5.61 -23.92
N ARG A 92 6.37 -5.98 -25.19
CA ARG A 92 5.53 -5.25 -26.14
C ARG A 92 4.05 -5.27 -25.74
N VAL A 93 3.52 -6.44 -25.37
CA VAL A 93 2.12 -6.58 -24.92
C VAL A 93 1.86 -5.73 -23.67
N ILE A 94 2.79 -5.72 -22.73
CA ILE A 94 2.70 -4.91 -21.51
C ILE A 94 2.76 -3.42 -21.86
N ALA A 95 3.75 -3.00 -22.65
CA ALA A 95 3.91 -1.60 -23.05
C ALA A 95 2.67 -1.06 -23.79
N ASP A 96 2.12 -1.83 -24.73
CA ASP A 96 0.91 -1.47 -25.48
C ASP A 96 -0.31 -1.35 -24.54
N THR A 97 -0.45 -2.26 -23.57
CA THR A 97 -1.55 -2.25 -22.58
C THR A 97 -1.43 -1.06 -21.61
N VAL A 98 -0.20 -0.74 -21.19
CA VAL A 98 0.09 0.41 -20.32
C VAL A 98 -0.16 1.73 -21.05
N ALA A 99 0.29 1.85 -22.31
CA ALA A 99 0.05 3.03 -23.13
C ALA A 99 -1.45 3.28 -23.35
N ASP A 100 -2.24 2.24 -23.66
CA ASP A 100 -3.70 2.36 -23.77
C ASP A 100 -4.34 2.76 -22.43
N SER A 101 -3.86 2.19 -21.31
CA SER A 101 -4.34 2.54 -19.97
C SER A 101 -4.07 4.02 -19.63
N HIS A 102 -2.89 4.55 -19.96
CA HIS A 102 -2.57 5.97 -19.79
C HIS A 102 -3.44 6.88 -20.67
N ALA A 103 -3.64 6.50 -21.95
CA ALA A 103 -4.48 7.26 -22.87
C ALA A 103 -5.93 7.33 -22.39
N ARG A 104 -6.47 6.22 -21.88
CA ARG A 104 -7.83 6.18 -21.31
C ARG A 104 -7.94 6.90 -19.98
N ALA A 105 -6.91 6.84 -19.13
CA ALA A 105 -6.87 7.63 -17.91
C ALA A 105 -6.83 9.15 -18.22
N ALA A 106 -6.18 9.57 -19.31
CA ALA A 106 -6.23 10.95 -19.79
C ALA A 106 -7.65 11.32 -20.29
N ALA A 107 -8.31 10.42 -21.03
CA ALA A 107 -9.70 10.63 -21.48
C ALA A 107 -10.71 10.71 -20.32
N VAL A 108 -10.56 9.89 -19.28
CA VAL A 108 -11.41 10.00 -18.07
C VAL A 108 -11.16 11.31 -17.33
N ARG A 109 -9.90 11.76 -17.24
CA ARG A 109 -9.56 13.05 -16.62
C ARG A 109 -10.16 14.23 -17.40
N SER A 110 -10.19 14.19 -18.73
CA SER A 110 -10.84 15.24 -19.52
C SER A 110 -12.36 15.25 -19.37
N LEU A 111 -13.00 14.10 -19.15
CA LEU A 111 -14.43 14.00 -18.80
C LEU A 111 -14.73 14.59 -17.41
N GLY A 112 -13.79 14.49 -16.46
CA GLY A 112 -13.91 15.00 -15.09
C GLY A 112 -14.23 16.50 -15.01
N GLY A 113 -13.74 17.30 -15.96
CA GLY A 113 -14.04 18.74 -16.03
C GLY A 113 -15.52 19.05 -16.34
N GLY A 114 -16.23 18.13 -17.00
CA GLY A 114 -17.65 18.26 -17.35
C GLY A 114 -18.63 18.07 -16.18
N TYR A 115 -18.15 17.55 -15.05
CA TYR A 115 -18.94 17.41 -13.81
C TYR A 115 -18.88 18.65 -12.90
N THR A 116 -18.13 19.69 -13.30
CA THR A 116 -18.00 20.91 -12.48
C THR A 116 -19.26 21.78 -12.56
N VAL A 117 -19.94 21.95 -11.42
CA VAL A 117 -21.12 22.81 -11.28
C VAL A 117 -20.65 24.25 -11.05
N LYS A 118 -20.91 25.17 -11.99
CA LYS A 118 -20.89 26.62 -11.70
C LYS A 118 -22.28 27.06 -11.23
N GLY A 119 -22.40 27.52 -9.98
CA GLY A 119 -23.58 28.25 -9.46
C GLY A 119 -23.64 28.34 -7.92
N PRO A 120 -24.15 29.45 -7.34
CA PRO A 120 -23.91 29.83 -5.95
C PRO A 120 -24.94 29.31 -4.93
N ARG A 121 -24.41 28.98 -3.74
CA ARG A 121 -25.04 28.76 -2.41
C ARG A 121 -26.06 27.61 -2.27
N ALA A 122 -25.71 26.68 -1.36
CA ALA A 122 -26.59 25.62 -0.84
C ALA A 122 -27.85 26.19 -0.16
N PRO A 123 -28.96 25.43 -0.13
CA PRO A 123 -29.32 24.76 1.11
C PRO A 123 -30.01 23.39 0.96
N GLY A 124 -29.96 22.60 2.05
CA GLY A 124 -31.02 21.64 2.42
C GLY A 124 -30.74 20.17 2.15
N VAL A 125 -30.38 19.42 3.20
CA VAL A 125 -30.31 17.96 3.25
C VAL A 125 -31.71 17.34 3.08
N GLN A 126 -31.81 16.26 2.31
CA GLN A 126 -32.86 15.26 2.47
C GLN A 126 -32.24 13.86 2.40
N ALA A 127 -32.39 13.12 3.50
CA ALA A 127 -31.95 11.73 3.60
C ALA A 127 -32.80 10.84 2.69
N VAL A 128 -32.15 9.94 1.95
CA VAL A 128 -32.82 8.84 1.27
C VAL A 128 -32.28 7.55 1.85
N ASP A 129 -33.23 6.72 2.25
CA ASP A 129 -33.10 5.43 2.89
C ASP A 129 -32.13 4.50 2.13
N HIS A 130 -31.12 4.01 2.86
CA HIS A 130 -30.32 2.90 2.42
C HIS A 130 -30.50 1.79 3.45
N THR A 131 -31.18 0.73 3.02
CA THR A 131 -31.11 -0.61 3.62
C THR A 131 -29.64 -0.96 3.88
N PHE A 132 -29.20 -0.80 5.12
CA PHE A 132 -27.87 -1.20 5.53
C PHE A 132 -27.79 -2.73 5.53
N LYS A 133 -27.01 -3.28 4.61
CA LYS A 133 -26.26 -4.50 4.91
C LYS A 133 -25.53 -4.25 6.23
N ARG A 134 -25.67 -5.16 7.20
CA ARG A 134 -24.98 -5.13 8.49
C ARG A 134 -23.53 -4.67 8.32
N SER A 135 -23.20 -3.50 8.87
CA SER A 135 -21.86 -2.91 8.86
C SER A 135 -20.91 -3.63 9.84
N PRO A 136 -19.57 -3.47 9.67
CA PRO A 136 -18.57 -3.80 10.69
C PRO A 136 -18.76 -2.93 11.95
N ALA A 137 -17.97 -3.16 13.01
CA ALA A 137 -18.04 -2.45 14.30
C ALA A 137 -18.42 -0.96 14.17
N SER A 138 -19.25 -0.48 15.09
CA SER A 138 -19.62 0.94 15.10
C SER A 138 -18.35 1.81 15.16
N ALA A 139 -18.33 2.95 14.46
CA ALA A 139 -17.19 3.86 14.49
C ALA A 139 -16.77 4.24 15.93
N ASP A 140 -17.73 4.19 16.86
CA ASP A 140 -17.53 4.41 18.30
C ASP A 140 -16.69 3.31 18.96
N GLU A 141 -16.94 2.04 18.66
CA GLU A 141 -16.15 0.92 19.20
C GLU A 141 -14.71 0.98 18.73
N ARG A 142 -14.50 1.24 17.44
CA ARG A 142 -13.17 1.44 16.88
C ARG A 142 -12.42 2.58 17.55
N ARG A 143 -13.13 3.69 17.79
CA ARG A 143 -12.56 4.86 18.45
C ARG A 143 -12.12 4.55 19.88
N LEU A 144 -12.88 3.74 20.62
CA LEU A 144 -12.55 3.32 21.98
C LEU A 144 -11.29 2.44 22.02
N ASN A 145 -11.18 1.45 21.12
CA ASN A 145 -9.98 0.60 21.03
C ASN A 145 -8.71 1.41 20.72
N GLN A 146 -8.81 2.41 19.84
CA GLN A 146 -7.72 3.34 19.55
C GLN A 146 -7.32 4.16 20.78
N ILE A 147 -8.29 4.68 21.54
CA ILE A 147 -8.04 5.40 22.79
C ILE A 147 -7.31 4.49 23.80
N ASP A 148 -7.80 3.27 23.99
CA ASP A 148 -7.24 2.33 24.95
C ASP A 148 -5.83 1.90 24.58
N ALA A 149 -5.57 1.62 23.30
CA ALA A 149 -4.23 1.30 22.80
C ALA A 149 -3.25 2.47 22.97
N PHE A 150 -3.69 3.70 22.72
CA PHE A 150 -2.87 4.89 22.93
C PHE A 150 -2.59 5.13 24.42
N LYS A 151 -3.61 5.03 25.27
CA LYS A 151 -3.49 5.12 26.74
C LYS A 151 -2.52 4.08 27.30
N GLN A 152 -2.50 2.87 26.76
CA GLN A 152 -1.57 1.82 27.20
C GLN A 152 -0.09 2.23 27.03
N VAL A 153 0.23 2.98 25.98
CA VAL A 153 1.61 3.41 25.67
C VAL A 153 2.00 4.72 26.37
N PHE A 154 1.04 5.65 26.48
CA PHE A 154 1.31 7.04 26.91
C PHE A 154 0.67 7.44 28.25
N GLY A 155 -0.24 6.63 28.79
CA GLY A 155 -0.94 6.93 30.05
C GLY A 155 -1.95 8.09 29.97
N ARG A 156 -2.27 8.58 28.77
CA ARG A 156 -3.19 9.70 28.52
C ARG A 156 -4.08 9.44 27.31
N ASP A 157 -5.17 10.19 27.19
CA ASP A 157 -6.01 10.19 25.99
C ASP A 157 -5.31 10.87 24.79
N PRO A 158 -5.61 10.42 23.55
CA PRO A 158 -5.19 11.11 22.34
C PRO A 158 -5.97 12.42 22.18
N VAL A 159 -5.25 13.53 21.94
CA VAL A 159 -5.84 14.88 21.84
C VAL A 159 -5.45 15.61 20.55
N SER A 160 -4.25 15.34 20.02
CA SER A 160 -3.76 15.97 18.79
C SER A 160 -4.07 15.12 17.55
N ALA A 161 -3.91 15.70 16.35
CA ALA A 161 -4.02 14.94 15.11
C ALA A 161 -2.96 13.82 15.04
N SER A 162 -1.71 14.12 15.42
CA SER A 162 -0.62 13.14 15.55
C SER A 162 -1.00 12.00 16.51
N ASP A 163 -1.58 12.32 17.67
CA ASP A 163 -2.02 11.32 18.63
C ASP A 163 -3.05 10.36 18.03
N TRP A 164 -4.01 10.89 17.25
CA TRP A 164 -5.04 10.06 16.63
C TRP A 164 -4.51 9.20 15.49
N THR A 165 -3.54 9.70 14.72
CA THR A 165 -2.81 8.90 13.73
C THR A 165 -2.07 7.76 14.41
N THR A 166 -1.39 8.04 15.52
CA THR A 166 -0.64 7.05 16.30
C THR A 166 -1.56 6.07 17.01
N ALA A 167 -2.69 6.52 17.53
CA ALA A 167 -3.71 5.66 18.14
C ALA A 167 -4.26 4.62 17.14
N ALA A 168 -4.48 5.03 15.88
CA ALA A 168 -4.88 4.10 14.81
C ALA A 168 -3.77 3.06 14.51
N ALA A 169 -2.50 3.46 14.52
CA ALA A 169 -1.38 2.54 14.34
C ALA A 169 -1.21 1.56 15.50
N LEU A 170 -1.48 2.01 16.72
CA LEU A 170 -1.39 1.23 17.96
C LEU A 170 -2.59 0.31 18.18
N ASP A 171 -3.72 0.52 17.51
CA ASP A 171 -4.90 -0.35 17.63
C ASP A 171 -4.68 -1.69 16.92
N ALA A 172 -4.55 -2.76 17.71
CA ALA A 172 -4.36 -4.12 17.22
C ALA A 172 -5.64 -4.72 16.66
N HIS A 173 -6.82 -4.21 17.04
CA HIS A 173 -8.07 -4.85 16.67
C HIS A 173 -8.30 -4.78 15.16
N THR A 174 -8.78 -5.89 14.59
CA THR A 174 -9.20 -5.95 13.18
C THR A 174 -10.71 -5.87 13.08
N TYR A 175 -11.19 -5.00 12.19
CA TYR A 175 -12.62 -4.70 12.05
C TYR A 175 -13.22 -5.35 10.81
N ASP A 176 -12.42 -5.63 9.78
CA ASP A 176 -12.88 -6.30 8.58
C ASP A 176 -13.16 -7.79 8.89
N PRO A 177 -14.39 -8.28 8.67
CA PRO A 177 -14.75 -9.67 8.92
C PRO A 177 -13.87 -10.70 8.20
N LYS A 178 -13.15 -10.31 7.14
CA LYS A 178 -12.18 -11.18 6.45
C LYS A 178 -11.07 -11.71 7.37
N PHE A 179 -10.77 -11.00 8.47
CA PHE A 179 -9.75 -11.40 9.44
C PHE A 179 -10.25 -12.38 10.49
N GLN A 180 -11.54 -12.74 10.50
CA GLN A 180 -12.12 -13.75 11.39
C GLN A 180 -11.81 -13.52 12.88
N GLY A 181 -11.69 -12.24 13.30
CA GLY A 181 -11.37 -11.86 14.68
C GLY A 181 -9.90 -12.05 15.08
N VAL A 182 -9.00 -12.32 14.13
CA VAL A 182 -7.56 -12.33 14.39
C VAL A 182 -7.05 -10.89 14.40
N ASP A 183 -6.53 -10.46 15.54
CA ASP A 183 -5.96 -9.12 15.70
C ASP A 183 -4.61 -9.00 14.96
N SER A 184 -4.21 -7.76 14.65
CA SER A 184 -2.88 -7.40 14.18
C SER A 184 -1.85 -7.49 15.31
N GLU A 185 -0.60 -7.77 14.96
CA GLU A 185 0.51 -7.76 15.93
C GLU A 185 1.27 -6.44 15.84
N ILE A 186 1.54 -5.83 16.99
CA ILE A 186 2.13 -4.49 17.09
C ILE A 186 3.35 -4.51 17.99
N ARG A 187 4.44 -3.95 17.48
CA ARG A 187 5.72 -3.80 18.16
C ARG A 187 6.13 -2.34 18.19
N VAL A 188 6.72 -1.89 19.28
CA VAL A 188 6.98 -0.47 19.54
C VAL A 188 8.40 -0.28 20.08
N ALA A 189 9.04 0.81 19.69
CA ALA A 189 10.27 1.32 20.29
C ALA A 189 10.09 2.82 20.59
N ARG A 190 10.71 3.32 21.65
CA ARG A 190 10.75 4.76 21.96
C ARG A 190 11.99 5.37 21.33
N ILE A 191 11.83 6.58 20.81
CA ILE A 191 12.88 7.44 20.27
C ILE A 191 12.79 8.80 20.97
N ASP A 192 13.84 9.61 20.88
CA ASP A 192 13.76 11.00 21.30
C ASP A 192 12.81 11.77 20.35
N PRO A 193 11.85 12.54 20.88
CA PRO A 193 10.97 13.36 20.06
C PRO A 193 11.75 14.34 19.17
N VAL A 194 11.25 14.59 17.95
CA VAL A 194 11.78 15.61 17.03
C VAL A 194 10.65 16.60 16.71
N PRO A 195 10.48 17.66 17.54
CA PRO A 195 9.33 18.54 17.44
C PRO A 195 9.12 19.15 16.05
N GLY A 196 7.86 19.19 15.61
CA GLY A 196 7.48 19.82 14.35
C GLY A 196 7.53 18.88 13.14
N GLN A 197 8.02 17.65 13.30
CA GLN A 197 8.07 16.65 12.22
C GLN A 197 6.78 15.83 12.10
N GLY A 198 5.90 15.86 13.11
CA GLY A 198 4.62 15.18 13.06
C GLY A 198 4.75 13.67 13.00
N VAL A 199 3.90 13.02 12.20
CA VAL A 199 3.87 11.56 12.06
C VAL A 199 4.24 11.15 10.64
N VAL A 200 5.22 10.27 10.51
CA VAL A 200 5.53 9.57 9.27
C VAL A 200 4.75 8.26 9.24
N ARG A 201 4.04 8.00 8.14
CA ARG A 201 3.30 6.77 7.90
C ARG A 201 3.91 6.05 6.70
N ALA A 202 4.51 4.90 6.94
CA ALA A 202 4.98 4.00 5.90
C ALA A 202 4.09 2.76 5.84
N SER A 203 3.57 2.45 4.66
CA SER A 203 2.68 1.31 4.41
C SER A 203 3.28 0.42 3.33
N GLN A 204 3.18 -0.89 3.56
CA GLN A 204 3.50 -1.91 2.57
C GLN A 204 2.25 -2.72 2.25
N TRP A 205 1.84 -2.70 0.99
CA TRP A 205 0.60 -3.33 0.54
C TRP A 205 0.76 -4.08 -0.77
N ILE A 206 -0.02 -5.15 -0.89
CA ILE A 206 -0.09 -5.99 -2.08
C ILE A 206 -1.11 -5.38 -3.05
N PRO A 207 -0.70 -4.90 -4.25
CA PRO A 207 -1.63 -4.28 -5.19
C PRO A 207 -2.67 -5.24 -5.75
N GLN A 208 -2.34 -6.52 -5.80
CA GLN A 208 -3.24 -7.56 -6.30
C GLN A 208 -4.30 -7.89 -5.23
N PRO A 209 -5.50 -8.33 -5.63
CA PRO A 209 -6.49 -8.83 -4.67
C PRO A 209 -6.08 -10.18 -4.06
N TRP A 210 -5.20 -10.93 -4.74
CA TRP A 210 -4.62 -12.17 -4.22
C TRP A 210 -3.26 -12.46 -4.87
N VAL A 211 -2.44 -13.22 -4.16
CA VAL A 211 -1.10 -13.67 -4.57
C VAL A 211 -0.90 -15.14 -4.27
N LYS A 212 0.17 -15.74 -4.78
CA LYS A 212 0.67 -17.04 -4.33
C LYS A 212 1.86 -16.85 -3.41
N SER A 213 1.81 -17.50 -2.24
CA SER A 213 2.91 -17.57 -1.28
C SER A 213 3.59 -18.94 -1.26
N GLY A 214 3.25 -19.81 -2.23
CA GLY A 214 3.81 -21.16 -2.39
C GLY A 214 3.24 -21.85 -3.64
N LEU A 215 3.45 -23.17 -3.76
CA LEU A 215 3.02 -23.95 -4.95
C LEU A 215 1.49 -23.97 -5.14
N THR A 216 0.74 -24.06 -4.04
CA THR A 216 -0.71 -24.28 -4.05
C THR A 216 -1.59 -23.19 -3.41
N PRO A 217 -1.29 -22.61 -2.22
CA PRO A 217 -2.20 -21.66 -1.58
C PRO A 217 -2.21 -20.29 -2.28
N ARG A 218 -3.38 -19.66 -2.27
CA ARG A 218 -3.55 -18.24 -2.62
C ARG A 218 -3.71 -17.47 -1.33
N ASP A 219 -3.03 -16.35 -1.19
CA ASP A 219 -3.22 -15.46 -0.06
C ASP A 219 -3.88 -14.16 -0.51
N ALA A 220 -4.72 -13.59 0.36
CA ALA A 220 -5.39 -12.33 0.10
C ALA A 220 -4.36 -11.20 0.03
N GLY A 221 -4.39 -10.45 -1.06
CA GLY A 221 -3.70 -9.17 -1.15
C GLY A 221 -4.55 -8.03 -0.61
N ASN A 222 -4.18 -6.78 -0.90
CA ASN A 222 -4.97 -5.61 -0.51
C ASN A 222 -5.84 -5.10 -1.68
N GLY A 223 -5.47 -5.41 -2.93
CA GLY A 223 -6.29 -5.07 -4.10
C GLY A 223 -6.44 -3.56 -4.34
N ARG A 224 -5.46 -2.76 -3.89
CA ARG A 224 -5.52 -1.29 -3.92
C ARG A 224 -4.29 -0.65 -4.53
N GLY A 225 -4.42 0.62 -4.90
CA GLY A 225 -3.30 1.51 -5.24
C GLY A 225 -2.82 2.32 -4.02
N PRO A 226 -1.91 3.27 -4.25
CA PRO A 226 -1.51 4.23 -3.23
C PRO A 226 -2.71 5.04 -2.70
N ASP A 227 -2.71 5.29 -1.40
CA ASP A 227 -3.76 6.06 -0.73
C ASP A 227 -3.17 6.93 0.39
N THR A 228 -3.22 8.25 0.22
CA THR A 228 -2.73 9.22 1.21
C THR A 228 -3.46 9.11 2.55
N ARG A 229 -4.64 8.47 2.58
CA ARG A 229 -5.48 8.29 3.77
C ARG A 229 -5.70 6.81 4.10
N PHE A 230 -4.77 5.94 3.70
CA PHE A 230 -4.88 4.51 3.97
C PHE A 230 -5.17 4.25 5.46
N ASP A 231 -6.05 3.28 5.70
CA ASP A 231 -6.26 2.72 7.01
C ASP A 231 -5.12 1.74 7.33
N PRO A 232 -4.55 1.73 8.56
CA PRO A 232 -3.51 0.76 8.91
C PRO A 232 -3.93 -0.70 8.66
N GLU A 233 -5.22 -1.03 8.78
CA GLU A 233 -5.77 -2.37 8.52
C GLU A 233 -5.80 -2.75 7.01
N ASP A 234 -5.81 -1.75 6.13
CA ASP A 234 -5.82 -1.92 4.66
C ASP A 234 -4.40 -2.11 4.07
N THR A 235 -3.46 -2.58 4.89
CA THR A 235 -2.06 -2.82 4.53
C THR A 235 -1.63 -4.25 4.89
N LYS A 236 -0.37 -4.64 4.62
CA LYS A 236 0.23 -5.85 5.20
C LYS A 236 1.11 -5.54 6.38
N VAL A 237 1.97 -4.55 6.21
CA VAL A 237 2.92 -4.09 7.22
C VAL A 237 2.91 -2.58 7.21
N THR A 238 2.92 -1.96 8.38
CA THR A 238 3.16 -0.52 8.48
C THR A 238 4.24 -0.20 9.49
N THR A 239 4.95 0.88 9.23
CA THR A 239 5.83 1.52 10.19
C THR A 239 5.39 2.96 10.35
N TYR A 240 5.10 3.38 11.58
CA TYR A 240 4.78 4.76 11.91
C TYR A 240 5.92 5.33 12.75
N ILE A 241 6.39 6.53 12.42
CA ILE A 241 7.33 7.28 13.24
C ILE A 241 6.58 8.51 13.74
N ASP A 242 6.22 8.49 15.01
CA ASP A 242 5.61 9.63 15.67
C ASP A 242 6.73 10.44 16.32
N TYR A 243 7.22 11.45 15.60
CA TYR A 243 8.26 12.33 16.10
C TYR A 243 7.75 13.26 17.20
N ASP A 244 6.45 13.55 17.26
CA ASP A 244 5.90 14.41 18.30
C ASP A 244 5.84 13.67 19.65
N ASN A 245 5.47 12.39 19.63
CA ASN A 245 5.36 11.57 20.84
C ASN A 245 6.59 10.67 21.11
N GLY A 246 7.59 10.67 20.22
CA GLY A 246 8.84 9.94 20.42
C GLY A 246 8.70 8.43 20.36
N ILE A 247 7.96 7.90 19.38
CA ILE A 247 7.85 6.43 19.21
C ILE A 247 7.94 6.01 17.74
N VAL A 248 8.32 4.74 17.55
CA VAL A 248 8.19 4.02 16.30
C VAL A 248 7.27 2.83 16.53
N VAL A 249 6.25 2.67 15.69
CA VAL A 249 5.28 1.58 15.73
C VAL A 249 5.43 0.72 14.48
N MET A 250 5.66 -0.58 14.65
CA MET A 250 5.65 -1.56 13.58
C MET A 250 4.42 -2.47 13.77
N ARG A 251 3.59 -2.57 12.74
CA ARG A 251 2.35 -3.35 12.73
C ARG A 251 2.37 -4.35 11.60
N GLN A 252 1.99 -5.59 11.90
CA GLN A 252 1.72 -6.62 10.90
C GLN A 252 0.25 -7.04 10.97
N ASN A 253 -0.46 -6.93 9.85
CA ASN A 253 -1.83 -7.41 9.74
C ASN A 253 -1.86 -8.91 9.45
N PRO A 254 -2.96 -9.60 9.78
CA PRO A 254 -3.07 -11.03 9.53
C PRO A 254 -2.95 -11.37 8.05
N SER A 255 -2.26 -12.48 7.77
CA SER A 255 -2.27 -13.14 6.47
C SER A 255 -3.52 -14.01 6.36
N ILE A 256 -4.10 -14.08 5.17
CA ILE A 256 -5.34 -14.82 4.90
C ILE A 256 -5.07 -15.78 3.74
N GLU A 257 -5.07 -17.09 3.99
CA GLU A 257 -5.16 -18.09 2.92
C GLU A 257 -6.59 -18.12 2.40
N LEU A 258 -6.74 -18.10 1.08
CA LEU A 258 -8.01 -18.14 0.38
C LEU A 258 -8.34 -19.56 -0.12
N SER A 259 -9.60 -19.93 0.04
CA SER A 259 -10.22 -21.07 -0.64
C SER A 259 -10.34 -20.81 -2.16
N LYS A 260 -10.68 -21.87 -2.93
CA LYS A 260 -10.84 -21.77 -4.39
C LYS A 260 -11.93 -20.78 -4.83
N ASP A 261 -12.94 -20.60 -4.00
CA ASP A 261 -14.06 -19.66 -4.17
C ASP A 261 -13.72 -18.22 -3.69
N GLY A 262 -12.53 -18.02 -3.12
CA GLY A 262 -12.09 -16.72 -2.60
C GLY A 262 -12.51 -16.44 -1.16
N SER A 263 -13.13 -17.38 -0.45
CA SER A 263 -13.41 -17.20 0.99
C SER A 263 -12.12 -17.32 1.83
N PRO A 264 -12.02 -16.63 2.98
CA PRO A 264 -10.97 -16.90 3.95
C PRO A 264 -11.03 -18.37 4.40
N LYS A 265 -9.88 -19.04 4.40
CA LYS A 265 -9.70 -20.45 4.83
C LYS A 265 -8.90 -20.54 6.12
N ARG A 266 -7.77 -19.87 6.18
CA ARG A 266 -6.92 -19.74 7.37
C ARG A 266 -6.54 -18.29 7.52
N VAL A 267 -6.65 -17.77 8.74
CA VAL A 267 -6.17 -16.44 9.10
C VAL A 267 -5.15 -16.60 10.21
N SER A 268 -3.98 -15.98 10.06
CA SER A 268 -2.96 -15.99 11.10
C SER A 268 -2.12 -14.73 11.00
N VAL A 269 -1.68 -14.22 12.14
CA VAL A 269 -0.75 -13.10 12.24
C VAL A 269 0.62 -13.61 12.68
N GLY A 270 1.68 -13.04 12.11
CA GLY A 270 3.06 -13.26 12.54
C GLY A 270 3.52 -12.10 13.40
N ALA A 271 4.61 -12.30 14.17
CA ALA A 271 5.23 -11.21 14.89
C ALA A 271 6.29 -10.53 14.02
N PRO A 272 6.12 -9.24 13.65
CA PRO A 272 7.14 -8.54 12.92
C PRO A 272 8.34 -8.29 13.84
N GLN A 273 9.54 -8.34 13.27
CA GLN A 273 10.80 -8.19 13.96
C GLN A 273 11.63 -7.09 13.31
N GLY A 274 12.63 -6.60 14.00
CA GLY A 274 13.43 -5.49 13.52
C GLY A 274 14.04 -4.70 14.65
N SER A 275 14.74 -3.63 14.27
CA SER A 275 15.41 -2.76 15.20
C SER A 275 15.41 -1.31 14.74
N VAL A 276 15.55 -0.41 15.71
CA VAL A 276 15.53 1.04 15.53
C VAL A 276 16.84 1.63 16.03
N MET A 277 17.35 2.60 15.27
CA MET A 277 18.42 3.50 15.70
C MET A 277 17.98 4.93 15.44
N GLN A 278 18.48 5.86 16.25
CA GLN A 278 18.25 7.29 16.05
C GLN A 278 19.59 8.03 16.08
N ALA A 279 19.81 8.87 15.08
CA ALA A 279 20.97 9.74 14.98
C ALA A 279 20.70 11.09 15.69
N PRO A 280 21.75 11.85 16.08
CA PRO A 280 21.60 13.14 16.77
C PRO A 280 20.79 14.20 16.02
N ASP A 281 20.74 14.13 14.70
CA ASP A 281 19.97 15.03 13.84
C ASP A 281 18.46 14.68 13.78
N GLY A 282 18.05 13.65 14.53
CA GLY A 282 16.68 13.15 14.57
C GLY A 282 16.37 12.14 13.46
N ALA A 283 17.33 11.76 12.61
CA ALA A 283 17.12 10.70 11.64
C ALA A 283 16.90 9.36 12.33
N VAL A 284 15.96 8.57 11.82
CA VAL A 284 15.58 7.27 12.38
C VAL A 284 15.85 6.19 11.35
N ARG A 285 16.67 5.19 11.70
CA ARG A 285 16.91 4.00 10.89
C ARG A 285 16.09 2.85 11.42
N ILE A 286 15.39 2.15 10.54
CA ILE A 286 14.47 1.08 10.88
C ILE A 286 14.77 -0.12 9.99
N LYS A 287 15.30 -1.18 10.63
CA LYS A 287 15.29 -2.51 10.07
C LYS A 287 13.96 -3.15 10.40
N TYR A 288 13.30 -3.75 9.41
CA TYR A 288 12.03 -4.44 9.61
C TYR A 288 12.03 -5.78 8.87
N ASP A 289 11.25 -6.72 9.40
CA ASP A 289 11.04 -8.03 8.84
C ASP A 289 9.66 -8.56 9.26
N ALA A 290 8.82 -8.89 8.28
CA ALA A 290 7.51 -9.46 8.50
C ALA A 290 7.29 -10.67 7.59
N GLY A 291 7.33 -11.85 8.18
CA GLY A 291 7.09 -13.12 7.50
C GLY A 291 5.60 -13.48 7.44
N ASN A 292 5.20 -14.18 6.37
CA ASN A 292 3.87 -14.77 6.29
C ASN A 292 3.78 -15.99 7.22
N PRO A 293 2.94 -15.98 8.27
CA PRO A 293 2.83 -17.09 9.22
C PRO A 293 2.16 -18.35 8.63
N LEU A 294 1.62 -18.26 7.41
CA LEU A 294 0.90 -19.36 6.78
C LEU A 294 1.77 -20.27 5.90
N VAL A 295 3.03 -19.87 5.66
CA VAL A 295 4.03 -20.65 4.91
C VAL A 295 5.01 -21.35 5.86
N PRO A 296 5.78 -22.36 5.41
CA PRO A 296 6.76 -23.02 6.26
C PRO A 296 7.75 -22.02 6.89
N ALA A 297 7.93 -22.09 8.20
CA ALA A 297 8.75 -21.15 8.97
C ALA A 297 10.18 -20.99 8.42
N LEU A 298 10.77 -22.08 7.91
CA LEU A 298 12.10 -22.08 7.28
C LEU A 298 12.24 -21.07 6.12
N THR A 299 11.13 -20.78 5.42
CA THR A 299 11.15 -19.85 4.28
C THR A 299 11.15 -18.39 4.70
N THR A 300 10.82 -18.08 5.95
CA THR A 300 10.71 -16.72 6.49
C THR A 300 11.69 -16.48 7.65
N ASP A 301 12.48 -17.49 8.03
CA ASP A 301 13.39 -17.43 9.16
C ASP A 301 14.62 -16.55 8.83
N PRO A 302 14.89 -15.46 9.57
CA PRO A 302 16.06 -14.62 9.36
C PRO A 302 17.38 -15.37 9.61
N ASN A 303 17.37 -16.43 10.43
CA ASN A 303 18.54 -17.28 10.70
C ASN A 303 18.48 -18.59 9.89
N GLY A 304 17.52 -18.71 8.98
CA GLY A 304 17.30 -19.88 8.15
C GLY A 304 18.27 -19.96 6.96
N PRO A 305 18.23 -21.07 6.20
CA PRO A 305 19.15 -21.32 5.09
C PRO A 305 19.01 -20.37 3.91
N LEU A 306 17.93 -19.57 3.85
CA LEU A 306 17.72 -18.55 2.83
C LEU A 306 18.39 -17.21 3.19
N ASN A 307 18.80 -16.99 4.45
CA ASN A 307 19.41 -15.75 4.93
C ASN A 307 18.61 -14.50 4.44
N ASP A 308 19.26 -13.59 3.71
CA ASP A 308 18.66 -12.38 3.16
C ASP A 308 17.66 -12.62 2.02
N HIS A 309 17.65 -13.83 1.43
CA HIS A 309 16.75 -14.21 0.34
C HIS A 309 15.45 -14.89 0.81
N ARG A 310 15.10 -14.75 2.08
CA ARG A 310 13.88 -15.31 2.68
C ARG A 310 12.62 -14.64 2.12
N LEU A 311 11.49 -15.36 2.16
CA LEU A 311 10.18 -14.93 1.68
C LEU A 311 9.43 -14.08 2.71
N SER A 312 10.09 -13.05 3.21
CA SER A 312 9.49 -12.07 4.12
C SER A 312 9.55 -10.66 3.55
N VAL A 313 8.68 -9.79 4.02
CA VAL A 313 8.71 -8.36 3.68
C VAL A 313 9.73 -7.70 4.61
N ASN A 314 10.90 -7.35 4.09
CA ASN A 314 12.00 -6.85 4.91
C ASN A 314 12.80 -5.72 4.23
N GLY A 315 13.57 -4.99 5.03
CA GLY A 315 14.37 -3.88 4.57
C GLY A 315 15.03 -3.10 5.70
N ASP A 316 15.79 -2.09 5.32
CA ASP A 316 16.54 -1.20 6.21
C ASP A 316 16.43 0.23 5.68
N LEU A 317 15.56 1.02 6.30
CA LEU A 317 15.19 2.35 5.82
C LEU A 317 15.60 3.43 6.80
N VAL A 318 16.13 4.53 6.28
CA VAL A 318 16.47 5.74 7.01
C VAL A 318 15.46 6.82 6.67
N PHE A 319 14.89 7.41 7.71
CA PHE A 319 13.96 8.52 7.65
C PHE A 319 14.67 9.75 8.22
N THR A 320 15.04 10.68 7.35
CA THR A 320 15.83 11.87 7.72
C THR A 320 14.93 13.11 7.66
N PRO A 321 14.60 13.72 8.81
CA PRO A 321 13.96 15.03 8.86
C PRO A 321 14.81 16.10 8.16
N GLY A 322 14.15 17.04 7.49
CA GLY A 322 14.85 18.13 6.82
C GLY A 322 13.98 19.38 6.64
N PRO A 323 14.59 20.54 6.32
CA PRO A 323 13.87 21.81 6.15
C PRO A 323 12.82 21.77 5.03
N SER A 324 13.08 20.98 3.98
CA SER A 324 12.18 20.75 2.85
C SER A 324 11.14 19.65 3.09
N GLY A 325 11.17 18.99 4.26
CA GLY A 325 10.38 17.81 4.58
C GLY A 325 11.25 16.57 4.77
N LEU A 326 10.59 15.47 5.12
CA LEU A 326 11.22 14.17 5.30
C LEU A 326 11.83 13.62 4.00
N ARG A 327 12.99 12.98 4.10
CA ARG A 327 13.56 12.11 3.06
C ARG A 327 13.58 10.66 3.54
N VAL A 328 13.45 9.72 2.60
CA VAL A 328 13.58 8.28 2.86
C VAL A 328 14.66 7.69 1.97
N ASP A 329 15.57 6.94 2.56
CA ASP A 329 16.68 6.26 1.89
C ASP A 329 16.83 4.83 2.44
N GLY A 330 17.57 3.97 1.75
CA GLY A 330 17.94 2.63 2.24
C GLY A 330 17.53 1.50 1.30
N THR A 331 17.43 0.29 1.83
CA THR A 331 17.13 -0.92 1.06
C THR A 331 15.78 -1.52 1.45
N ARG A 332 15.10 -2.14 0.49
CA ARG A 332 13.88 -2.90 0.75
C ARG A 332 13.70 -4.03 -0.24
N THR A 333 12.89 -5.03 0.12
CA THR A 333 12.48 -6.08 -0.81
C THR A 333 11.76 -5.50 -2.03
N ASP A 334 11.91 -6.14 -3.18
CA ASP A 334 11.29 -5.76 -4.47
C ASP A 334 9.76 -5.90 -4.49
N TYR A 335 9.23 -6.46 -3.41
CA TYR A 335 7.82 -6.69 -3.18
C TYR A 335 7.51 -6.58 -1.68
N PRO A 336 6.35 -6.04 -1.27
CA PRO A 336 5.24 -5.53 -2.08
C PRO A 336 5.45 -4.04 -2.43
N SER A 337 4.39 -3.24 -2.65
CA SER A 337 4.56 -1.78 -2.86
C SER A 337 4.78 -1.06 -1.53
N LEU A 338 5.50 0.07 -1.53
CA LEU A 338 5.74 0.96 -0.40
C LEU A 338 5.20 2.37 -0.67
N GLU A 339 4.58 2.98 0.33
CA GLU A 339 4.10 4.36 0.30
C GLU A 339 4.47 5.00 1.63
N VAL A 340 4.98 6.23 1.57
CA VAL A 340 5.39 7.00 2.73
C VAL A 340 4.76 8.38 2.65
N TYR A 341 4.06 8.74 3.71
CA TYR A 341 3.47 10.05 3.90
C TYR A 341 3.96 10.68 5.20
N GLN A 342 4.03 12.00 5.25
CA GLN A 342 4.32 12.77 6.46
C GLN A 342 3.11 13.66 6.78
N ASP A 343 2.45 13.41 7.90
CA ASP A 343 1.40 14.25 8.45
C ASP A 343 2.05 15.29 9.38
N LEU A 344 1.97 16.56 9.00
CA LEU A 344 2.58 17.66 9.75
C LEU A 344 1.62 18.20 10.83
N PRO A 345 2.13 18.81 11.91
CA PRO A 345 1.30 19.34 12.99
C PRO A 345 0.27 20.41 12.57
N ASN A 346 0.48 21.06 11.42
CA ASN A 346 -0.46 22.01 10.83
C ASN A 346 -1.65 21.34 10.10
N GLY A 347 -1.76 20.02 10.15
CA GLY A 347 -2.82 19.23 9.52
C GLY A 347 -2.60 18.94 8.03
N THR A 348 -1.45 19.31 7.46
CA THR A 348 -1.13 19.00 6.05
C THR A 348 -0.40 17.65 5.94
N THR A 349 -0.75 16.86 4.94
CA THR A 349 -0.05 15.62 4.59
C THR A 349 0.82 15.83 3.36
N ARG A 350 2.08 15.40 3.43
CA ARG A 350 3.01 15.34 2.30
C ARG A 350 3.19 13.91 1.83
N THR A 351 3.23 13.72 0.51
CA THR A 351 3.72 12.47 -0.08
C THR A 351 5.23 12.52 -0.11
N VAL A 352 5.87 11.56 0.55
CA VAL A 352 7.33 11.48 0.65
C VAL A 352 7.87 10.52 -0.40
N LEU A 353 7.30 9.31 -0.49
CA LEU A 353 7.73 8.28 -1.43
C LEU A 353 6.53 7.42 -1.83
N ILE A 354 6.43 7.09 -3.11
CA ILE A 354 5.62 5.96 -3.60
C ILE A 354 6.56 5.09 -4.42
N ASP A 355 6.76 3.86 -3.97
CA ASP A 355 7.62 2.88 -4.60
C ASP A 355 6.82 1.61 -4.94
N PRO A 356 6.40 1.44 -6.21
CA PRO A 356 5.60 0.30 -6.63
C PRO A 356 6.36 -1.03 -6.50
N ALA A 357 5.63 -2.11 -6.21
CA ALA A 357 6.16 -3.46 -6.33
C ALA A 357 6.75 -3.66 -7.74
N GLN A 358 7.92 -4.31 -7.84
CA GLN A 358 8.55 -4.59 -9.13
C GLN A 358 7.68 -5.47 -10.04
N SER A 359 6.75 -6.24 -9.45
CA SER A 359 5.80 -7.07 -10.19
C SER A 359 4.35 -6.76 -9.87
N GLY A 360 3.57 -6.55 -10.93
CA GLY A 360 2.10 -6.54 -10.91
C GLY A 360 1.46 -7.94 -10.85
N SER A 361 2.25 -9.02 -10.85
CA SER A 361 1.77 -10.40 -10.92
C SER A 361 1.32 -10.94 -9.56
N SER A 362 0.33 -11.84 -9.56
CA SER A 362 -0.01 -12.65 -8.38
C SER A 362 1.10 -13.62 -7.97
N LEU A 363 2.11 -13.85 -8.81
CA LEU A 363 3.32 -14.59 -8.44
C LEU A 363 4.44 -13.69 -7.89
N GLY A 364 4.17 -12.38 -7.75
CA GLY A 364 5.12 -11.37 -7.28
C GLY A 364 5.90 -11.80 -6.04
N PRO A 365 5.26 -12.23 -4.94
CA PRO A 365 5.97 -12.61 -3.72
C PRO A 365 7.08 -13.64 -3.95
N MET A 366 6.79 -14.71 -4.70
CA MET A 366 7.69 -15.85 -4.89
C MET A 366 8.96 -15.49 -5.67
N PHE A 367 8.89 -14.49 -6.55
CA PHE A 367 9.99 -14.11 -7.43
C PHE A 367 10.66 -12.79 -7.07
N ASN A 368 10.12 -12.04 -6.11
CA ASN A 368 10.59 -10.69 -5.79
C ASN A 368 10.86 -10.48 -4.29
N LEU A 369 10.27 -11.26 -3.37
CA LEU A 369 10.64 -11.19 -1.94
C LEU A 369 12.11 -11.56 -1.67
N PRO A 370 12.73 -12.50 -2.41
CA PRO A 370 14.15 -12.81 -2.23
C PRO A 370 15.13 -11.70 -2.65
N PHE A 371 14.65 -10.62 -3.28
CA PHE A 371 15.49 -9.61 -3.90
C PHE A 371 15.17 -8.22 -3.36
N HIS A 372 16.14 -7.32 -3.45
CA HIS A 372 16.09 -5.98 -2.90
C HIS A 372 16.58 -4.94 -3.90
N HIS A 373 16.12 -3.72 -3.71
CA HIS A 373 16.64 -2.54 -4.38
C HIS A 373 16.85 -1.40 -3.39
N GLU A 374 17.64 -0.42 -3.82
CA GLU A 374 17.93 0.81 -3.09
C GLU A 374 16.87 1.87 -3.41
N ILE A 375 16.47 2.64 -2.42
CA ILE A 375 15.65 3.84 -2.56
C ILE A 375 16.41 5.08 -2.10
N GLY A 376 16.15 6.22 -2.75
CA GLY A 376 16.84 7.48 -2.43
C GLY A 376 18.35 7.38 -2.64
N LEU A 377 19.14 7.79 -1.64
CA LEU A 377 20.59 7.60 -1.60
C LEU A 377 21.01 6.17 -1.20
N GLY A 378 20.05 5.32 -0.86
CA GLY A 378 20.30 3.95 -0.47
C GLY A 378 21.08 3.79 0.84
N SER A 379 21.77 2.65 0.94
CA SER A 379 22.61 2.25 2.07
C SER A 379 23.77 3.19 2.41
N PHE A 380 24.11 4.15 1.54
CA PHE A 380 25.10 5.20 1.83
C PHE A 380 24.76 6.01 3.09
N THR A 381 23.47 6.13 3.42
CA THR A 381 23.02 6.87 4.60
C THR A 381 23.22 6.11 5.91
N PHE A 382 23.62 4.84 5.86
CA PHE A 382 23.77 4.02 7.07
C PHE A 382 24.97 4.45 7.92
N ASP A 383 26.01 5.01 7.30
CA ASP A 383 27.24 5.43 7.96
C ASP A 383 27.03 6.56 8.99
N GLN A 384 25.92 7.32 8.87
CA GLN A 384 25.57 8.36 9.85
C GLN A 384 25.12 7.78 11.20
N PHE A 385 24.73 6.50 11.23
CA PHE A 385 24.41 5.78 12.45
C PHE A 385 25.67 5.04 12.87
N GLY A 386 26.47 5.64 13.75
CA GLY A 386 27.72 5.06 14.26
C GLY A 386 27.53 3.66 14.89
N PRO A 387 28.58 3.04 15.44
CA PRO A 387 28.57 1.64 15.90
C PRO A 387 27.70 1.36 17.15
N GLY A 388 26.78 2.27 17.50
CA GLY A 388 25.83 2.10 18.60
C GLY A 388 24.92 0.89 18.44
N ALA A 389 24.44 0.34 19.55
CA ALA A 389 23.54 -0.80 19.53
C ALA A 389 22.18 -0.40 18.97
N ALA A 390 21.70 -1.12 17.95
CA ALA A 390 20.32 -1.04 17.51
C ALA A 390 19.39 -1.56 18.61
N THR A 391 18.24 -0.92 18.78
CA THR A 391 17.24 -1.31 19.78
C THR A 391 16.15 -2.12 19.10
N ASP A 392 16.01 -3.39 19.48
CA ASP A 392 14.94 -4.23 18.96
C ASP A 392 13.57 -3.68 19.38
N PHE A 393 12.55 -3.89 18.54
CA PHE A 393 11.20 -3.53 18.94
C PHE A 393 10.68 -4.42 20.08
N GLY A 394 9.94 -3.82 21.02
CA GLY A 394 9.30 -4.53 22.12
C GLY A 394 7.76 -4.52 22.06
N PRO A 395 7.09 -5.07 23.07
CA PRO A 395 5.63 -5.02 23.16
C PRO A 395 5.12 -3.61 23.51
N ARG A 396 3.88 -3.29 23.13
CA ARG A 396 3.22 -1.98 23.39
C ARG A 396 3.21 -1.56 24.87
N TYR A 397 3.09 -2.51 25.79
CA TYR A 397 3.00 -2.23 27.23
C TYR A 397 4.37 -1.99 27.90
N ALA A 398 5.47 -2.32 27.21
CA ALA A 398 6.83 -2.13 27.71
C ALA A 398 7.79 -1.88 26.52
N PRO A 399 7.63 -0.77 25.78
CA PRO A 399 8.46 -0.48 24.64
C PRO A 399 9.88 -0.10 25.10
N PRO A 400 10.94 -0.71 24.55
CA PRO A 400 12.32 -0.33 24.83
C PRO A 400 12.63 1.06 24.29
N SER A 401 13.60 1.73 24.89
CA SER A 401 14.06 3.05 24.48
C SER A 401 15.36 2.98 23.69
N VAL A 402 15.39 3.65 22.54
CA VAL A 402 16.58 3.84 21.74
C VAL A 402 17.52 4.81 22.45
N SER A 403 18.77 4.41 22.63
CA SER A 403 19.83 5.31 23.07
C SER A 403 20.25 6.19 21.90
N THR A 404 20.09 7.51 22.01
CA THR A 404 20.71 8.43 21.06
C THR A 404 22.23 8.39 21.20
N ILE A 405 22.93 8.23 20.08
CA ILE A 405 24.39 8.23 20.06
C ILE A 405 24.84 9.67 20.32
N ASN A 406 25.04 10.03 21.58
CA ASN A 406 25.72 11.29 21.90
C ASN A 406 27.18 11.14 21.49
N ASP A 407 27.60 11.86 20.44
CA ASP A 407 29.03 12.05 20.17
C ASP A 407 29.70 12.52 21.46
N GLY A 408 30.63 11.72 21.95
CA GLY A 408 31.14 11.83 23.31
C GLY A 408 31.58 13.23 23.69
N ALA A 409 30.90 13.81 24.67
CA ALA A 409 31.63 14.44 25.76
C ALA A 409 32.30 13.29 26.54
N LEU A 410 33.59 13.05 26.26
CA LEU A 410 34.40 12.28 27.19
C LEU A 410 34.47 13.05 28.54
N PRO A 411 34.50 12.34 29.69
CA PRO A 411 34.76 12.97 30.98
C PRO A 411 36.14 13.63 31.06
#